data_AF-A0A3Q9FTZ4-F1
#
_entry.id   AF-A0A3Q9FTZ4-F1
#
_cell.length_a   1.000
_cell.length_b   1.000
_cell.length_c   1.000
_cell.angle_alpha   90.00
_cell.angle_beta   90.00
_cell.angle_gamma   90.00
#
_symmetry.space_group_name_H-M   'P 1'
#
loop_
_entity.id
_entity.type
_entity.pdbx_description
1 polymer ?
#
loop_
_entity_poly.entity_id
_entity_poly.type
_entity_poly.pdbx_seq_one_letter_code
_entity_poly.pdbx_strand_id
1 'polypeptide(L)'
;MTPPRLLRPLRTAVAALLASTALATAPAHATAAPAAPTDLRTVLRCRVATATERPITFSPELTLQPRTIRVTGTFRVTHCTSPDGSERNLRGGMAMVQGNALASCTGASRITGSGRIVWYDSAGRHAGVSHFRPLRDTVNGHNPGDAFLGGVVTSGPLTGAYLAGKATPTSDVSQCAGLGLRTVYGTGRLRFLR
;
A
#
# COMPACT_ATOMS: atom_id res chain seq x y z
N MET A 1 -62.19 37.37 -45.28
CA MET A 1 -61.85 37.67 -46.68
C MET A 1 -60.65 36.83 -47.07
N THR A 2 -60.87 35.88 -47.98
CA THR A 2 -59.91 35.03 -48.72
C THR A 2 -60.21 35.28 -50.21
N PRO A 3 -59.45 34.78 -51.20
CA PRO A 3 -58.00 34.59 -51.46
C PRO A 3 -57.68 35.34 -52.81
N PRO A 4 -56.83 34.95 -53.81
CA PRO A 4 -55.84 33.87 -54.00
C PRO A 4 -54.49 34.39 -54.60
N ARG A 5 -53.49 33.67 -55.15
CA ARG A 5 -53.34 32.31 -55.74
C ARG A 5 -51.84 31.99 -55.92
N LEU A 6 -51.45 30.76 -55.57
CA LEU A 6 -50.56 29.79 -56.25
C LEU A 6 -49.34 30.25 -57.09
N LEU A 7 -48.17 29.64 -56.84
CA LEU A 7 -47.59 28.58 -57.70
C LEU A 7 -46.35 27.90 -57.08
N ARG A 8 -46.32 26.56 -57.22
CA ARG A 8 -45.27 25.56 -56.91
C ARG A 8 -44.09 25.62 -57.93
N PRO A 9 -43.21 24.61 -58.02
CA PRO A 9 -42.19 24.10 -57.08
C PRO A 9 -40.79 24.05 -57.75
N LEU A 10 -39.72 23.86 -56.99
CA LEU A 10 -38.55 23.17 -57.54
C LEU A 10 -38.03 22.13 -56.56
N ARG A 11 -38.09 20.88 -57.01
CA ARG A 11 -37.48 19.71 -56.42
C ARG A 11 -35.98 19.79 -56.70
N THR A 12 -35.17 19.85 -55.65
CA THR A 12 -33.78 19.42 -55.71
C THR A 12 -33.59 18.33 -54.69
N ALA A 13 -33.52 17.10 -55.20
CA ALA A 13 -33.09 15.94 -54.47
C ALA A 13 -31.64 16.15 -54.03
N VAL A 14 -31.40 16.25 -52.73
CA VAL A 14 -30.05 16.15 -52.17
C VAL A 14 -29.87 14.70 -51.76
N ALA A 15 -29.02 14.01 -52.52
CA ALA A 15 -28.61 12.65 -52.25
C ALA A 15 -27.94 12.58 -50.87
N ALA A 16 -28.48 11.71 -50.01
CA ALA A 16 -27.88 11.34 -48.74
C ALA A 16 -26.61 10.51 -49.01
N LEU A 17 -25.44 11.14 -48.90
CA LEU A 17 -24.17 10.44 -48.77
C LEU A 17 -24.03 9.96 -47.31
N LEU A 18 -24.35 8.68 -47.10
CA LEU A 18 -23.99 7.95 -45.90
C LEU A 18 -22.47 7.77 -45.87
N ALA A 19 -21.76 8.70 -45.24
CA ALA A 19 -20.36 8.53 -44.89
C ALA A 19 -20.26 7.59 -43.67
N SER A 20 -20.06 6.30 -43.94
CA SER A 20 -19.71 5.30 -42.94
C SER A 20 -18.33 5.61 -42.36
N THR A 21 -18.25 6.41 -41.30
CA THR A 21 -17.03 6.53 -40.49
C THR A 21 -16.80 5.22 -39.76
N ALA A 22 -15.96 4.37 -40.33
CA ALA A 22 -15.39 3.23 -39.64
C ALA A 22 -14.59 3.75 -38.44
N LEU A 23 -15.14 3.61 -37.23
CA LEU A 23 -14.39 3.77 -35.99
C LEU A 23 -13.34 2.67 -35.95
N ALA A 24 -12.12 3.01 -36.34
CA ALA A 24 -10.93 2.22 -36.04
C ALA A 24 -10.72 2.27 -34.53
N THR A 25 -11.34 1.34 -33.81
CA THR A 25 -11.02 1.03 -32.41
C THR A 25 -9.59 0.50 -32.36
N ALA A 26 -8.65 1.40 -32.11
CA ALA A 26 -7.29 1.01 -31.77
C ALA A 26 -7.35 0.01 -30.60
N PRO A 27 -6.68 -1.14 -30.69
CA PRO A 27 -6.65 -2.09 -29.59
C PRO A 27 -5.96 -1.40 -28.43
N ALA A 28 -6.72 -1.13 -27.37
CA ALA A 28 -6.18 -0.73 -26.08
C ALA A 28 -5.13 -1.77 -25.70
N HIS A 29 -3.85 -1.42 -25.86
CA HIS A 29 -2.75 -2.19 -25.32
C HIS A 29 -2.91 -2.08 -23.80
N ALA A 30 -3.63 -3.03 -23.23
CA ALA A 30 -3.60 -3.29 -21.81
C ALA A 30 -2.15 -3.66 -21.51
N THR A 31 -1.37 -2.68 -21.06
CA THR A 31 -0.06 -2.92 -20.49
C THR A 31 -0.29 -3.88 -19.32
N ALA A 32 -0.01 -5.15 -19.55
CA ALA A 32 -0.16 -6.18 -18.54
C ALA A 32 0.63 -5.72 -17.32
N ALA A 33 -0.05 -5.58 -16.18
CA ALA A 33 0.62 -5.33 -14.92
C ALA A 33 1.68 -6.42 -14.72
N PRO A 34 2.91 -6.09 -14.28
CA PRO A 34 3.94 -7.10 -14.06
C PRO A 34 3.38 -8.23 -13.20
N ALA A 35 3.43 -9.45 -13.72
CA ALA A 35 3.00 -10.62 -12.97
C ALA A 35 3.84 -10.68 -11.69
N ALA A 36 3.17 -10.66 -10.53
CA ALA A 36 3.86 -10.90 -9.26
C ALA A 36 4.47 -12.31 -9.32
N PRO A 37 5.73 -12.49 -8.90
CA PRO A 37 6.38 -13.80 -8.93
C PRO A 37 5.52 -14.83 -8.19
N THR A 38 5.13 -15.88 -8.91
CA THR A 38 4.13 -16.86 -8.50
C THR A 38 4.68 -17.95 -7.57
N ASP A 39 6.00 -18.01 -7.33
CA ASP A 39 6.66 -18.99 -6.44
C ASP A 39 7.50 -18.32 -5.34
N LEU A 40 6.90 -17.37 -4.64
CA LEU A 40 7.54 -16.77 -3.46
C LEU A 40 7.41 -17.69 -2.25
N ARG A 41 8.54 -18.17 -1.74
CA ARG A 41 8.64 -19.04 -0.56
C ARG A 41 8.92 -18.22 0.69
N THR A 42 8.37 -18.66 1.82
CA THR A 42 8.58 -17.94 3.08
C THR A 42 9.84 -18.40 3.79
N VAL A 43 10.82 -17.50 3.86
CA VAL A 43 12.12 -17.74 4.51
C VAL A 43 12.10 -17.40 6.01
N LEU A 44 11.22 -16.47 6.42
CA LEU A 44 11.04 -16.10 7.83
C LEU A 44 9.59 -15.66 8.11
N ARG A 45 9.04 -16.09 9.26
CA ARG A 45 7.72 -15.70 9.78
C ARG A 45 7.89 -15.14 11.17
N CYS A 46 7.27 -14.01 11.47
CA CYS A 46 7.31 -13.38 12.79
C CYS A 46 5.93 -12.85 13.19
N ARG A 47 5.74 -12.64 14.49
CA ARG A 47 4.68 -11.79 15.05
C ARG A 47 5.19 -10.36 15.17
N VAL A 48 4.30 -9.40 15.00
CA VAL A 48 4.61 -7.98 15.19
C VAL A 48 3.63 -7.34 16.16
N ALA A 49 4.13 -6.39 16.95
CA ALA A 49 3.31 -5.54 17.81
C ALA A 49 3.94 -4.16 17.87
N THR A 50 3.13 -3.11 17.86
CA THR A 50 3.60 -1.75 18.13
C THR A 50 4.25 -1.71 19.52
N ALA A 51 5.41 -1.06 19.64
CA ALA A 51 6.04 -0.85 20.93
C ALA A 51 5.20 0.10 21.78
N THR A 52 4.96 -0.25 23.04
CA THR A 52 4.06 0.48 23.97
C THR A 52 4.46 1.93 24.16
N GLU A 53 5.77 2.20 24.17
CA GLU A 53 6.38 3.49 24.39
C GLU A 53 6.58 4.29 23.08
N ARG A 54 6.36 3.65 21.93
CA ARG A 54 6.62 4.22 20.60
C ARG A 54 5.52 3.81 19.60
N PRO A 55 4.30 4.37 19.74
CA PRO A 55 3.20 4.12 18.83
C PRO A 55 3.53 4.48 17.39
N ILE A 56 2.71 3.99 16.46
CA ILE A 56 2.65 4.59 15.13
C ILE A 56 2.05 5.99 15.29
N THR A 57 2.73 7.01 14.80
CA THR A 57 2.34 8.41 14.93
C THR A 57 2.21 9.05 13.56
N PHE A 58 1.17 9.85 13.37
CA PHE A 58 0.85 10.59 12.16
C PHE A 58 0.98 12.09 12.41
N SER A 59 1.68 12.81 11.53
CA SER A 59 1.83 14.27 11.62
C SER A 59 1.69 14.92 10.24
N PRO A 60 0.64 15.74 10.00
CA PRO A 60 -0.52 15.95 10.88
C PRO A 60 -1.33 14.66 11.09
N GLU A 61 -2.29 14.69 12.01
CA GLU A 61 -3.19 13.55 12.28
C GLU A 61 -3.95 13.10 11.01
N LEU A 62 -4.42 11.86 10.97
CA LEU A 62 -5.30 11.43 9.89
C LEU A 62 -6.70 12.03 10.07
N THR A 63 -7.34 12.41 8.98
CA THR A 63 -8.76 12.83 8.94
C THR A 63 -9.43 12.20 7.73
N LEU A 64 -10.71 12.47 7.49
CA LEU A 64 -11.39 12.01 6.28
C LEU A 64 -10.79 12.60 5.00
N GLN A 65 -10.23 13.81 5.08
CA GLN A 65 -9.65 14.49 3.92
C GLN A 65 -8.21 13.99 3.69
N PRO A 66 -7.89 13.46 2.50
CA PRO A 66 -6.51 13.07 2.18
C PRO A 66 -5.55 14.25 2.28
N ARG A 67 -4.44 14.06 2.99
CA ARG A 67 -3.35 15.04 3.09
C ARG A 67 -1.99 14.37 3.20
N THR A 68 -0.95 15.11 2.84
CA THR A 68 0.41 14.65 3.06
C THR A 68 0.71 14.63 4.55
N ILE A 69 1.11 13.48 5.03
CA ILE A 69 1.50 13.26 6.42
C ILE A 69 2.88 12.63 6.49
N ARG A 70 3.55 12.86 7.62
CA ARG A 70 4.69 12.08 8.09
C ARG A 70 4.20 10.97 9.01
N VAL A 71 4.79 9.79 8.86
CA VAL A 71 4.55 8.64 9.73
C VAL A 71 5.85 8.20 10.38
N THR A 72 5.79 7.87 11.66
CA THR A 72 6.89 7.24 12.40
C THR A 72 6.36 6.17 13.32
N GLY A 73 7.12 5.11 13.58
CA GLY A 73 6.71 4.11 14.55
C GLY A 73 7.79 3.07 14.83
N THR A 74 7.61 2.35 15.94
CA THR A 74 8.45 1.23 16.32
C THR A 74 7.60 -0.01 16.55
N PHE A 75 8.08 -1.15 16.05
CA PHE A 75 7.46 -2.45 16.23
C PHE A 75 8.42 -3.42 16.89
N ARG A 76 7.91 -4.20 17.84
CA ARG A 76 8.56 -5.41 18.31
C ARG A 76 8.27 -6.53 17.31
N VAL A 77 9.33 -7.18 16.85
CA VAL A 77 9.27 -8.39 16.02
C VAL A 77 9.60 -9.55 16.94
N THR A 78 8.72 -10.54 17.05
CA THR A 78 8.89 -11.65 18.00
C THR A 78 8.48 -12.98 17.39
N HIS A 79 8.85 -14.07 18.06
CA HIS A 79 8.49 -15.43 17.66
C HIS A 79 8.84 -15.71 16.18
N CYS A 80 10.07 -15.35 15.80
CA CYS A 80 10.52 -15.55 14.44
C CYS A 80 10.95 -17.00 14.21
N THR A 81 10.42 -17.58 13.15
CA THR A 81 10.71 -18.95 12.71
C THR A 81 11.05 -18.95 11.23
N SER A 82 12.16 -19.60 10.89
CA SER A 82 12.60 -19.82 9.51
C SER A 82 12.17 -21.23 9.06
N PRO A 83 11.12 -21.37 8.23
CA PRO A 83 10.59 -22.68 7.86
C PRO A 83 11.56 -23.53 7.03
N ASP A 84 12.40 -22.89 6.23
CA ASP A 84 13.45 -23.53 5.43
C ASP A 84 14.79 -23.64 6.18
N GLY A 85 14.87 -23.06 7.38
CA GLY A 85 16.08 -23.07 8.20
C GLY A 85 17.21 -22.18 7.68
N SER A 86 16.97 -21.30 6.71
CA SER A 86 17.96 -20.36 6.17
C SER A 86 18.32 -19.23 7.15
N GLU A 87 17.40 -18.88 8.05
CA GLU A 87 17.51 -17.69 8.92
C GLU A 87 17.36 -18.08 10.40
N ARG A 88 17.99 -19.19 10.82
CA ARG A 88 17.85 -19.78 12.18
C ARG A 88 18.32 -18.87 13.31
N ASN A 89 19.17 -17.89 13.02
CA ASN A 89 19.72 -16.98 14.02
C ASN A 89 18.81 -15.75 14.28
N LEU A 90 17.74 -15.57 13.49
CA LEU A 90 16.82 -14.44 13.64
C LEU A 90 15.59 -14.89 14.44
N ARG A 91 15.54 -14.53 15.74
CA ARG A 91 14.47 -14.98 16.67
C ARG A 91 13.49 -13.88 17.05
N GLY A 92 13.95 -12.64 16.99
CA GLY A 92 13.14 -11.45 17.18
C GLY A 92 13.91 -10.21 16.78
N GLY A 93 13.30 -9.05 16.96
CA GLY A 93 13.90 -7.79 16.57
C GLY A 93 13.11 -6.57 17.02
N MET A 94 13.71 -5.42 16.78
CA MET A 94 13.07 -4.11 16.89
C MET A 94 13.08 -3.45 15.52
N ALA A 95 11.90 -3.23 14.96
CA ALA A 95 11.74 -2.53 13.70
C ALA A 95 11.39 -1.06 13.94
N MET A 96 12.07 -0.14 13.26
CA MET A 96 11.73 1.27 13.24
C MET A 96 11.37 1.68 11.82
N VAL A 97 10.30 2.45 11.67
CA VAL A 97 9.84 2.95 10.37
C VAL A 97 9.67 4.46 10.40
N GLN A 98 9.90 5.07 9.25
CA GLN A 98 9.54 6.45 8.99
C GLN A 98 9.24 6.66 7.51
N GLY A 99 8.35 7.60 7.21
CA GLY A 99 8.01 7.91 5.83
C GLY A 99 7.02 9.06 5.70
N ASN A 100 6.66 9.33 4.45
CA ASN A 100 5.59 10.25 4.09
C ASN A 100 4.56 9.52 3.23
N ALA A 101 3.30 9.93 3.32
CA ALA A 101 2.24 9.43 2.47
C ALA A 101 1.17 10.50 2.27
N LEU A 102 0.42 10.41 1.17
CA LEU A 102 -0.89 11.06 1.04
C LEU A 102 -1.92 10.12 1.67
N ALA A 103 -2.42 10.45 2.85
CA ALA A 103 -3.26 9.55 3.64
C ALA A 103 -4.50 10.23 4.24
N SER A 104 -5.51 9.42 4.52
CA SER A 104 -6.74 9.74 5.23
C SER A 104 -7.13 8.56 6.15
N CYS A 105 -8.26 8.66 6.83
CA CYS A 105 -8.85 7.55 7.58
C CYS A 105 -9.25 6.34 6.72
N THR A 106 -9.32 6.51 5.38
CA THR A 106 -9.84 5.48 4.46
C THR A 106 -8.75 4.83 3.59
N GLY A 107 -7.52 5.35 3.62
CA GLY A 107 -6.42 4.77 2.88
C GLY A 107 -5.17 5.65 2.79
N ALA A 108 -4.17 5.16 2.09
CA ALA A 108 -2.91 5.87 1.85
C ALA A 108 -2.37 5.61 0.45
N SER A 109 -1.69 6.61 -0.12
CA SER A 109 -1.01 6.54 -1.41
C SER A 109 0.27 7.37 -1.41
N ARG A 110 1.07 7.27 -2.48
CA ARG A 110 2.35 7.98 -2.63
C ARG A 110 3.28 7.72 -1.45
N ILE A 111 3.31 6.47 -1.00
CA ILE A 111 4.04 6.06 0.20
C ILE A 111 5.53 6.07 -0.13
N THR A 112 6.28 6.88 0.61
CA THR A 112 7.74 6.93 0.55
C THR A 112 8.29 6.78 1.95
N GLY A 113 9.44 6.13 2.09
CA GLY A 113 10.02 5.95 3.40
C GLY A 113 11.06 4.86 3.47
N SER A 114 11.42 4.53 4.70
CA SER A 114 12.43 3.55 5.02
C SER A 114 12.13 2.93 6.37
N GLY A 115 12.59 1.69 6.56
CA GLY A 115 12.66 1.10 7.87
C GLY A 115 13.94 0.34 8.07
N ARG A 116 14.21 0.02 9.34
CA ARG A 116 15.29 -0.90 9.72
C ARG A 116 14.78 -1.87 10.76
N ILE A 117 15.33 -3.07 10.79
CA ILE A 117 15.08 -4.08 11.82
C ILE A 117 16.42 -4.44 12.44
N VAL A 118 16.55 -4.21 13.75
CA VAL A 118 17.66 -4.75 14.54
C VAL A 118 17.25 -6.14 15.00
N TRP A 119 18.00 -7.16 14.62
CA TRP A 119 17.69 -8.55 14.91
C TRP A 119 18.43 -9.05 16.15
N TYR A 120 17.79 -9.99 16.83
CA TYR A 120 18.33 -10.69 17.98
C TYR A 120 18.15 -12.21 17.85
N ASP A 121 19.12 -12.95 18.36
CA ASP A 121 19.09 -14.41 18.47
C ASP A 121 18.27 -14.88 19.69
N SER A 122 18.23 -16.19 19.95
CA SER A 122 17.49 -16.77 21.07
C SER A 122 18.05 -16.40 22.43
N ALA A 123 19.33 -15.99 22.51
CA ALA A 123 19.97 -15.50 23.71
C ALA A 123 19.84 -13.98 23.88
N GLY A 124 19.11 -13.30 22.98
CA GLY A 124 18.96 -11.84 22.98
C GLY A 124 20.19 -11.09 22.46
N ARG A 125 21.16 -11.77 21.86
CA ARG A 125 22.36 -11.14 21.29
C ARG A 125 22.07 -10.58 19.91
N HIS A 126 22.75 -9.49 19.56
CA HIS A 126 22.61 -8.86 18.25
C HIS A 126 22.96 -9.84 17.12
N ALA A 127 22.03 -10.02 16.17
CA ALA A 127 22.13 -10.94 15.04
C ALA A 127 22.23 -10.24 13.67
N GLY A 128 22.26 -8.91 13.66
CA GLY A 128 22.40 -8.10 12.44
C GLY A 128 21.33 -7.01 12.33
N VAL A 129 21.47 -6.17 11.30
CA VAL A 129 20.52 -5.10 10.99
C VAL A 129 20.08 -5.23 9.55
N SER A 130 18.77 -5.30 9.30
CA SER A 130 18.20 -5.23 7.96
C SER A 130 17.66 -3.83 7.68
N HIS A 131 17.88 -3.33 6.48
CA HIS A 131 17.20 -2.11 5.99
C HIS A 131 16.18 -2.50 4.95
N PHE A 132 15.03 -1.82 4.94
CA PHE A 132 13.99 -2.08 3.97
C PHE A 132 13.33 -0.78 3.49
N ARG A 133 12.75 -0.85 2.29
CA ARG A 133 11.95 0.23 1.71
C ARG A 133 10.54 -0.27 1.36
N PRO A 134 9.52 0.58 1.45
CA PRO A 134 8.20 0.26 0.90
C PRO A 134 8.30 -0.06 -0.59
N LEU A 135 7.47 -0.99 -1.06
CA LEU A 135 7.30 -1.32 -2.49
C LEU A 135 5.92 -0.95 -3.02
N ARG A 136 4.96 -0.70 -2.13
CA ARG A 136 3.58 -0.39 -2.51
C ARG A 136 3.41 1.12 -2.51
N ASP A 137 3.00 1.66 -3.64
CA ASP A 137 2.66 3.07 -3.77
C ASP A 137 1.27 3.38 -3.18
N THR A 138 0.42 2.37 -2.98
CA THR A 138 -0.97 2.52 -2.52
C THR A 138 -1.38 1.39 -1.58
N VAL A 139 -2.14 1.73 -0.53
CA VAL A 139 -2.87 0.79 0.32
C VAL A 139 -4.31 1.27 0.49
N ASN A 140 -5.24 0.42 0.06
CA ASN A 140 -6.68 0.62 0.22
C ASN A 140 -7.14 -0.22 1.42
N GLY A 141 -7.76 0.41 2.40
CA GLY A 141 -8.32 -0.31 3.55
C GLY A 141 -8.46 0.55 4.80
N HIS A 142 -9.27 0.04 5.73
CA HIS A 142 -9.55 0.69 7.02
C HIS A 142 -8.36 0.65 7.99
N ASN A 143 -7.25 -0.01 7.63
CA ASN A 143 -6.03 -0.03 8.44
C ASN A 143 -4.86 0.65 7.71
N PRO A 144 -4.62 1.95 7.96
CA PRO A 144 -3.48 2.65 7.37
C PRO A 144 -2.12 2.05 7.79
N GLY A 145 -2.07 1.22 8.84
CA GLY A 145 -0.88 0.49 9.26
C GLY A 145 -0.42 -0.60 8.27
N ASP A 146 -1.31 -1.11 7.43
CA ASP A 146 -0.96 -2.14 6.43
C ASP A 146 -0.01 -1.61 5.34
N ALA A 147 0.01 -0.28 5.14
CA ALA A 147 0.94 0.41 4.25
C ALA A 147 2.41 0.19 4.58
N PHE A 148 2.74 0.02 5.86
CA PHE A 148 4.13 -0.10 6.32
C PHE A 148 4.63 -1.54 6.41
N LEU A 149 3.75 -2.51 6.19
CA LEU A 149 4.07 -3.94 6.32
C LEU A 149 4.34 -4.60 4.96
N GLY A 150 4.50 -3.80 3.89
CA GLY A 150 4.87 -4.26 2.56
C GLY A 150 6.15 -3.57 2.05
N GLY A 151 7.12 -4.34 1.57
CA GLY A 151 8.40 -3.75 1.13
C GLY A 151 9.41 -4.75 0.60
N VAL A 152 10.65 -4.30 0.46
CA VAL A 152 11.81 -5.14 0.13
C VAL A 152 12.96 -4.80 1.04
N VAL A 153 13.67 -5.83 1.50
CA VAL A 153 14.90 -5.67 2.27
C VAL A 153 16.04 -5.31 1.31
N THR A 154 16.61 -4.13 1.51
CA THR A 154 17.65 -3.55 0.63
C THR A 154 19.07 -3.90 1.08
N SER A 155 19.27 -4.20 2.37
CA SER A 155 20.58 -4.61 2.90
C SER A 155 20.46 -5.37 4.22
N GLY A 156 21.53 -6.09 4.60
CA GLY A 156 21.62 -6.88 5.83
C GLY A 156 21.11 -8.32 5.71
N PRO A 157 20.82 -9.01 6.83
CA PRO A 157 20.09 -10.28 6.81
C PRO A 157 18.81 -10.12 6.00
N LEU A 158 18.35 -11.19 5.35
CA LEU A 158 17.15 -11.16 4.50
C LEU A 158 17.24 -10.24 3.25
N THR A 159 18.42 -9.74 2.84
CA THR A 159 18.55 -8.91 1.62
C THR A 159 17.88 -9.58 0.41
N GLY A 160 17.16 -8.76 -0.38
CA GLY A 160 16.38 -9.18 -1.53
C GLY A 160 15.02 -9.79 -1.18
N ALA A 161 14.76 -10.12 0.09
CA ALA A 161 13.47 -10.68 0.48
C ALA A 161 12.37 -9.61 0.44
N TYR A 162 11.20 -10.02 -0.04
CA TYR A 162 9.96 -9.24 0.02
C TYR A 162 9.37 -9.32 1.41
N LEU A 163 9.05 -8.16 1.96
CA LEU A 163 8.33 -8.01 3.21
C LEU A 163 6.83 -8.01 2.93
N ALA A 164 6.09 -8.87 3.61
CA ALA A 164 4.64 -8.91 3.56
C ALA A 164 4.07 -9.13 4.97
N GLY A 165 3.23 -8.21 5.42
CA GLY A 165 2.58 -8.31 6.72
C GLY A 165 1.19 -7.73 6.71
N LYS A 166 0.49 -7.98 7.81
CA LYS A 166 -0.84 -7.47 8.11
C LYS A 166 -0.87 -7.12 9.59
N ALA A 167 -1.51 -6.01 9.93
CA ALA A 167 -1.79 -5.65 11.31
C ALA A 167 -3.28 -5.45 11.54
N THR A 168 -3.66 -5.51 12.80
CA THR A 168 -4.98 -5.13 13.29
C THR A 168 -4.77 -4.03 14.34
N PRO A 169 -5.45 -2.88 14.23
CA PRO A 169 -5.41 -1.86 15.27
C PRO A 169 -5.92 -2.43 16.60
N THR A 170 -5.22 -2.12 17.68
CA THR A 170 -5.64 -2.43 19.05
C THR A 170 -6.08 -1.17 19.81
N SER A 171 -5.83 0.01 19.25
CA SER A 171 -6.39 1.28 19.71
C SER A 171 -7.73 1.57 19.04
N ASP A 172 -8.56 2.40 19.68
CA ASP A 172 -9.78 2.91 19.07
C ASP A 172 -9.43 3.80 17.86
N VAL A 173 -9.87 3.38 16.67
CA VAL A 173 -9.71 4.12 15.41
C VAL A 173 -11.04 4.70 14.91
N SER A 174 -12.15 4.45 15.62
CA SER A 174 -13.48 4.93 15.23
C SER A 174 -13.57 6.46 15.19
N GLN A 175 -12.75 7.13 16.00
CA GLN A 175 -12.72 8.58 16.13
C GLN A 175 -12.01 9.28 14.96
N CYS A 176 -11.37 8.53 14.05
CA CYS A 176 -10.61 9.13 12.95
C CYS A 176 -11.47 10.07 12.10
N ALA A 177 -12.73 9.71 11.86
CA ALA A 177 -13.64 10.51 11.03
C ALA A 177 -14.04 11.85 11.67
N GLY A 178 -14.14 11.91 13.00
CA GLY A 178 -14.65 13.07 13.73
C GLY A 178 -13.56 13.94 14.36
N LEU A 179 -12.61 13.32 15.06
CA LEU A 179 -11.58 14.00 15.86
C LEU A 179 -10.18 13.91 15.25
N GLY A 180 -10.05 13.13 14.19
CA GLY A 180 -8.76 12.76 13.63
C GLY A 180 -8.03 11.70 14.45
N LEU A 181 -6.97 11.14 13.88
CA LEU A 181 -6.22 10.04 14.47
C LEU A 181 -4.71 10.35 14.41
N ARG A 182 -4.13 10.59 15.59
CA ARG A 182 -2.71 10.94 15.72
C ARG A 182 -1.82 9.73 15.97
N THR A 183 -2.33 8.73 16.68
CA THR A 183 -1.56 7.56 17.09
C THR A 183 -2.35 6.29 16.92
N VAL A 184 -1.67 5.21 16.53
CA VAL A 184 -2.24 3.86 16.46
C VAL A 184 -1.31 2.84 17.10
N TYR A 185 -1.92 1.93 17.85
CA TYR A 185 -1.31 0.69 18.28
C TYR A 185 -1.89 -0.46 17.48
N GLY A 186 -1.09 -1.48 17.21
CA GLY A 186 -1.57 -2.67 16.53
C GLY A 186 -0.72 -3.90 16.78
N THR A 187 -1.27 -5.04 16.43
CA THR A 187 -0.57 -6.33 16.44
C THR A 187 -0.82 -7.06 15.13
N GLY A 188 0.06 -7.99 14.76
CA GLY A 188 0.00 -8.59 13.44
C GLY A 188 1.03 -9.68 13.18
N ARG A 189 1.19 -9.98 11.90
CA ARG A 189 2.18 -10.94 11.40
C ARG A 189 3.01 -10.34 10.28
N LEU A 190 4.25 -10.79 10.21
CA LEU A 190 5.24 -10.39 9.22
C LEU A 190 5.85 -11.64 8.57
N ARG A 191 5.97 -11.63 7.25
CA ARG A 191 6.60 -12.68 6.46
C ARG A 191 7.67 -12.06 5.58
N PHE A 192 8.77 -12.78 5.44
CA PHE A 192 9.82 -12.50 4.47
C PHE A 192 9.76 -13.59 3.41
N LEU A 193 9.73 -13.17 2.15
CA LEU A 193 9.53 -14.03 1.00
C LEU A 193 10.68 -13.91 0.01
N ARG A 194 11.10 -15.01 -0.59
CA ARG A 194 12.09 -15.05 -1.68
C ARG A 194 11.60 -15.95 -2.79
#